data_AF-A0A9P4HG36-F1
#
_entry.id   AF-A0A9P4HG36-F1
#
_cell.length_a   1.000
_cell.length_b   1.000
_cell.length_c   1.000
_cell.angle_alpha   90.00
_cell.angle_beta   90.00
_cell.angle_gamma   90.00
#
_symmetry.space_group_name_H-M   'P 1'
#
loop_
_entity.id
_entity.type
_entity.pdbx_description
1 polymer ?
#
loop_
_entity_poly.entity_id
_entity_poly.type
_entity_poly.pdbx_seq_one_letter_code
_entity_poly.pdbx_strand_id
1 'polypeptide(L)'
;PIPDFQINNADVTLLSIFSRAIYTAKVDDPLFLAQNTSEAAAQFFSATNDLSIPACMEEYQFCDPKSEKCTNLDGLYATQDALDRGDLALSQRQQATFQIVWEAGWVMALQWTAKLLNSRVLLAQDWVFTSTATGSGPLPSNQWQLESYNLHNLSLSVFQRRLSQYAAPETFQLSANLNAAEHLDVPTDRESVQMCKRQRILSDTYYSVSVLGMSIILIIGGLLIALDQPQEKLWSGYFEPQSRLAQQAEWTQTGTLQLHRQALEARGIRSWDRTNLDCPVLDGPVKTFPGLGAREDRIGHMQEEEKLPYHLVSSEVPSDDRATPRSY
;
A
#
# COMPACT_ATOMS: atom_id res chain seq x y z
N PRO A 1 4.67 -32.75 -40.43
CA PRO A 1 5.13 -31.73 -39.45
C PRO A 1 6.03 -30.74 -40.18
N ILE A 2 5.91 -29.44 -39.91
CA ILE A 2 6.82 -28.43 -40.50
C ILE A 2 8.18 -28.59 -39.80
N PRO A 3 9.29 -28.80 -40.54
CA PRO A 3 10.61 -29.06 -39.94
C PRO A 3 11.05 -27.97 -38.96
N ASP A 4 10.74 -26.71 -39.27
CA ASP A 4 11.11 -25.55 -38.43
C ASP A 4 10.43 -25.55 -37.06
N PHE A 5 9.35 -26.32 -36.88
CA PHE A 5 8.67 -26.51 -35.60
C PHE A 5 9.07 -27.81 -34.89
N GLN A 6 10.02 -28.57 -35.44
CA GLN A 6 10.59 -29.75 -34.77
C GLN A 6 11.72 -29.32 -33.84
N ILE A 7 11.34 -28.89 -32.65
CA ILE A 7 12.27 -28.50 -31.59
C ILE A 7 12.19 -29.57 -30.52
N ASN A 8 13.32 -30.22 -30.24
CA ASN A 8 13.35 -31.38 -29.35
C ASN A 8 13.41 -31.01 -27.87
N ASN A 9 13.84 -29.78 -27.54
CA ASN A 9 14.16 -29.35 -26.17
C ASN A 9 13.27 -28.19 -25.70
N ALA A 10 12.05 -28.07 -26.20
CA ALA A 10 11.14 -26.98 -25.84
C ALA A 10 9.69 -27.39 -26.04
N ASP A 11 8.79 -26.80 -25.26
CA ASP A 11 7.37 -26.84 -25.54
C ASP A 11 7.03 -25.74 -26.55
N VAL A 12 6.40 -26.08 -27.68
CA VAL A 12 6.08 -25.14 -28.74
C VAL A 12 4.58 -24.84 -28.75
N THR A 13 4.23 -23.59 -28.48
CA THR A 13 2.86 -23.09 -28.54
C THR A 13 2.67 -22.24 -29.80
N LEU A 14 1.69 -22.59 -30.64
CA LEU A 14 1.29 -21.81 -31.82
C LEU A 14 0.02 -21.03 -31.51
N LEU A 15 0.07 -19.71 -31.64
CA LEU A 15 -1.09 -18.84 -31.45
C LEU A 15 -1.68 -18.46 -32.80
N SER A 16 -2.90 -18.90 -33.09
CA SER A 16 -3.58 -18.55 -34.35
C SER A 16 -4.35 -17.24 -34.20
N ILE A 17 -3.91 -16.18 -34.87
CA ILE A 17 -4.54 -14.87 -34.83
C ILE A 17 -5.26 -14.61 -36.14
N PHE A 18 -6.59 -14.53 -36.07
CA PHE A 18 -7.43 -14.14 -37.21
C PHE A 18 -7.70 -12.64 -37.17
N SER A 19 -7.14 -11.89 -38.10
CA SER A 19 -7.35 -10.46 -38.17
C SER A 19 -8.61 -10.14 -38.97
N ARG A 20 -9.56 -9.47 -38.32
CA ARG A 20 -10.73 -8.82 -38.98
C ARG A 20 -10.73 -7.31 -38.76
N ALA A 21 -9.60 -6.78 -38.30
CA ALA A 21 -9.47 -5.38 -37.95
C ALA A 21 -9.39 -4.51 -39.21
N ILE A 22 -10.00 -3.33 -39.12
CA ILE A 22 -9.97 -2.27 -40.13
C ILE A 22 -9.27 -1.07 -39.50
N TYR A 23 -8.09 -0.74 -40.01
CA TYR A 23 -7.21 0.29 -39.47
C TYR A 23 -7.45 1.65 -40.14
N THR A 24 -7.31 2.74 -39.39
CA THR A 24 -7.42 4.11 -39.94
C THR A 24 -6.21 4.55 -40.76
N ALA A 25 -5.08 3.87 -40.62
CA ALA A 25 -3.89 4.05 -41.46
C ALA A 25 -3.20 2.70 -41.70
N LYS A 26 -2.20 2.69 -42.59
CA LYS A 26 -1.39 1.50 -42.88
C LYS A 26 -0.64 1.05 -41.63
N VAL A 27 -0.47 -0.27 -41.50
CA VAL A 27 0.28 -0.90 -40.40
C VAL A 27 1.41 -1.70 -41.01
N ASP A 28 2.65 -1.39 -40.59
CA ASP A 28 3.89 -2.02 -41.07
C ASP A 28 4.40 -3.11 -40.11
N ASP A 29 3.63 -3.45 -39.08
CA ASP A 29 3.94 -4.52 -38.15
C ASP A 29 3.85 -5.90 -38.85
N PRO A 30 4.85 -6.80 -38.74
CA PRO A 30 4.83 -8.11 -39.38
C PRO A 30 3.67 -9.02 -38.94
N LEU A 31 3.21 -8.90 -37.69
CA LEU A 31 2.15 -9.74 -37.14
C LEU A 31 0.76 -9.25 -37.55
N PHE A 32 0.58 -7.92 -37.57
CA PHE A 32 -0.68 -7.24 -37.89
C PHE A 32 -0.63 -6.46 -39.22
N LEU A 33 0.17 -6.93 -40.18
CA LEU A 33 0.46 -6.22 -41.42
C LEU A 33 -0.83 -5.83 -42.15
N ALA A 34 -1.01 -4.55 -42.43
CA ALA A 34 -2.21 -4.03 -43.09
C ALA A 34 -1.85 -2.98 -44.16
N GLN A 35 -1.84 -3.41 -45.42
CA GLN A 35 -1.52 -2.57 -46.58
C GLN A 35 -2.68 -2.45 -47.57
N ASN A 36 -3.66 -3.35 -47.50
CA ASN A 36 -4.77 -3.43 -48.44
C ASN A 36 -5.82 -2.37 -48.12
N THR A 37 -6.28 -1.62 -49.11
CA THR A 37 -7.40 -0.69 -48.91
C THR A 37 -8.69 -1.46 -48.63
N SER A 38 -9.44 -1.04 -47.61
CA SER A 38 -10.69 -1.68 -47.21
C SER A 38 -11.77 -1.50 -48.28
N GLU A 39 -12.50 -2.59 -48.60
CA GLU A 39 -13.63 -2.57 -49.53
C GLU A 39 -14.81 -1.73 -49.01
N ALA A 40 -14.96 -1.63 -47.69
CA ALA A 40 -16.06 -0.90 -47.07
C ALA A 40 -15.89 0.61 -47.13
N ALA A 41 -14.65 1.10 -47.12
CA ALA A 41 -14.34 2.53 -47.27
C ALA A 41 -12.86 2.74 -47.62
N ALA A 42 -12.62 3.48 -48.71
CA ALA A 42 -11.30 3.67 -49.31
C ALA A 42 -10.26 4.39 -48.41
N GLN A 43 -10.71 4.99 -47.31
CA GLN A 43 -9.86 5.68 -46.32
C GLN A 43 -9.31 4.76 -45.23
N PHE A 44 -9.74 3.50 -45.17
CA PHE A 44 -9.28 2.53 -44.19
C PHE A 44 -8.44 1.42 -44.83
N PHE A 45 -7.66 0.74 -44.01
CA PHE A 45 -6.79 -0.36 -44.40
C PHE A 45 -7.23 -1.64 -43.71
N SER A 46 -7.18 -2.75 -44.45
CA SER A 46 -7.47 -4.10 -43.97
C SER A 46 -6.17 -4.91 -43.92
N ALA A 47 -6.19 -5.99 -43.13
CA ALA A 47 -5.05 -6.87 -43.00
C ALA A 47 -4.62 -7.42 -44.37
N THR A 48 -3.30 -7.49 -44.58
CA THR A 48 -2.72 -8.11 -45.77
C THR A 48 -2.86 -9.63 -45.71
N ASN A 49 -2.70 -10.18 -44.50
CA ASN A 49 -2.91 -11.60 -44.20
C ASN A 49 -4.04 -11.72 -43.18
N ASP A 50 -5.08 -12.50 -43.50
CA ASP A 50 -6.20 -12.74 -42.58
C ASP A 50 -5.82 -13.63 -41.39
N LEU A 51 -4.76 -14.43 -41.55
CA LEU A 51 -4.25 -15.35 -40.55
C LEU A 51 -2.75 -15.11 -40.34
N SER A 52 -2.39 -14.80 -39.10
CA SER A 52 -1.01 -14.72 -38.64
C SER A 52 -0.79 -15.70 -37.49
N ILE A 53 0.34 -16.41 -37.49
CA ILE A 53 0.63 -17.46 -36.50
C ILE A 53 2.00 -17.21 -35.86
N PRO A 54 2.09 -16.48 -34.74
CA PRO A 54 3.30 -16.45 -33.94
C PRO A 54 3.50 -17.78 -33.21
N ALA A 55 4.74 -18.24 -33.19
CA ALA A 55 5.19 -19.41 -32.46
C ALA A 55 5.99 -18.98 -31.23
N CYS A 56 5.66 -19.54 -30.07
CA CYS A 56 6.39 -19.33 -28.83
C CYS A 56 7.04 -20.65 -28.41
N MET A 57 8.33 -20.58 -28.06
CA MET A 57 9.10 -21.71 -27.53
C MET A 57 9.29 -21.47 -26.04
N GLU A 58 8.84 -22.42 -25.23
CA GLU A 58 8.91 -22.37 -23.78
C GLU A 58 9.92 -23.43 -23.31
N GLU A 59 10.98 -22.96 -22.65
CA GLU A 59 12.06 -23.79 -22.12
C GLU A 59 12.17 -23.57 -20.61
N TYR A 60 12.35 -24.66 -19.86
CA TYR A 60 12.32 -24.69 -18.41
C TYR A 60 13.62 -25.29 -17.89
N GLN A 61 14.11 -24.74 -16.78
CA GLN A 61 15.26 -25.26 -16.06
C GLN A 61 15.04 -25.11 -14.56
N PHE A 62 15.27 -26.21 -13.83
CA PHE A 62 15.18 -26.25 -12.38
C PHE A 62 16.56 -26.46 -11.80
N CYS A 63 16.94 -25.62 -10.84
CA CYS A 63 18.25 -25.64 -10.22
C CYS A 63 18.16 -25.91 -8.72
N ASP A 64 19.03 -26.76 -8.19
CA ASP A 64 19.25 -26.90 -6.75
C ASP A 64 20.25 -25.83 -6.28
N PRO A 65 19.83 -24.86 -5.45
CA PRO A 65 20.71 -23.79 -5.00
C PRO A 65 21.86 -24.28 -4.10
N LYS A 66 21.77 -25.49 -3.54
CA LYS A 66 22.82 -26.03 -2.65
C LYS A 66 23.94 -26.70 -3.44
N SER A 67 23.60 -27.44 -4.50
CA SER A 67 24.58 -28.14 -5.32
C SER A 67 24.97 -27.40 -6.60
N GLU A 68 24.29 -26.28 -6.90
CA GLU A 68 24.43 -25.50 -8.15
C GLU A 68 24.17 -26.34 -9.42
N LYS A 69 23.57 -27.52 -9.26
CA LYS A 69 23.19 -28.39 -10.37
C LYS A 69 21.81 -28.01 -10.86
N CYS A 70 21.68 -27.91 -12.17
CA CYS A 70 20.42 -27.67 -12.84
C CYS A 70 20.06 -28.82 -13.76
N THR A 71 18.77 -28.97 -14.05
CA THR A 71 18.32 -29.78 -15.17
C THR A 71 18.86 -29.17 -16.47
N ASN A 72 18.86 -29.95 -17.55
CA ASN A 72 19.01 -29.35 -18.87
C ASN A 72 17.83 -28.41 -19.13
N LEU A 73 18.08 -27.42 -20.00
CA LEU A 73 17.05 -26.54 -20.51
C LEU A 73 16.19 -27.35 -21.49
N ASP A 74 14.93 -27.59 -21.14
CA ASP A 74 14.04 -28.51 -21.87
C ASP A 74 12.56 -28.12 -21.70
N GLY A 75 11.65 -28.82 -22.38
CA GLY A 75 10.21 -28.71 -22.15
C GLY A 75 9.83 -29.11 -20.72
N LEU A 76 8.67 -28.63 -20.25
CA LEU A 76 8.27 -28.73 -18.84
C LEU A 76 8.17 -30.20 -18.38
N TYR A 77 7.62 -31.08 -19.21
CA TYR A 77 7.50 -32.50 -18.90
C TYR A 77 8.85 -33.22 -18.86
N ALA A 78 9.78 -32.85 -19.75
CA ALA A 78 11.13 -33.42 -19.74
C ALA A 78 11.90 -33.07 -18.46
N THR A 79 11.66 -31.89 -17.87
CA THR A 79 12.24 -31.53 -16.56
C THR A 79 11.68 -32.37 -15.41
N GLN A 80 10.41 -32.78 -15.47
CA GLN A 80 9.82 -33.70 -14.50
C GLN A 80 10.45 -35.09 -14.63
N ASP A 81 10.55 -35.61 -15.85
CA ASP A 81 11.18 -36.90 -16.12
C ASP A 81 12.66 -36.91 -15.66
N ALA A 82 13.38 -35.79 -15.81
CA ALA A 82 14.74 -35.63 -15.31
C ALA A 82 14.82 -35.77 -13.79
N LEU A 83 13.85 -35.21 -13.06
CA LEU A 83 13.81 -35.37 -11.61
C LEU A 83 13.40 -36.76 -11.17
N ASP A 84 12.47 -37.39 -11.88
CA ASP A 84 12.04 -38.76 -11.59
C ASP A 84 13.17 -39.78 -11.81
N ARG A 85 14.08 -39.49 -12.76
CA ARG A 85 15.35 -40.23 -12.94
C ARG A 85 16.41 -39.94 -11.87
N GLY A 86 16.23 -38.89 -11.08
CA GLY A 86 17.17 -38.47 -10.05
C GLY A 86 18.33 -37.60 -10.56
N ASP A 87 18.14 -36.88 -11.67
CA ASP A 87 19.17 -35.99 -12.25
C ASP A 87 19.56 -34.87 -11.26
N LEU A 88 18.63 -34.45 -10.38
CA LEU A 88 18.91 -33.65 -9.19
C LEU A 88 18.66 -34.49 -7.93
N ALA A 89 19.67 -34.61 -7.07
CA ALA A 89 19.58 -35.30 -5.79
C ALA A 89 18.83 -34.45 -4.73
N LEU A 90 17.55 -34.18 -4.98
CA LEU A 90 16.71 -33.36 -4.10
C LEU A 90 16.35 -34.11 -2.81
N SER A 91 16.32 -33.38 -1.69
CA SER A 91 15.70 -33.87 -0.46
C SER A 91 14.18 -33.94 -0.59
N GLN A 92 13.49 -34.72 0.27
CA GLN A 92 12.02 -34.81 0.27
C GLN A 92 11.34 -33.43 0.33
N ARG A 93 11.91 -32.48 1.09
CA ARG A 93 11.43 -31.10 1.15
C ARG A 93 11.59 -30.36 -0.17
N GLN A 94 12.76 -30.48 -0.78
CA GLN A 94 13.03 -29.85 -2.08
C GLN A 94 12.14 -30.45 -3.16
N GLN A 95 11.83 -31.74 -3.09
CA GLN A 95 10.92 -32.39 -4.02
C GLN A 95 9.48 -31.93 -3.86
N ALA A 96 9.00 -31.74 -2.62
CA ALA A 96 7.69 -31.11 -2.38
C ALA A 96 7.66 -29.66 -2.90
N THR A 97 8.72 -28.88 -2.72
CA THR A 97 8.83 -27.54 -3.31
C THR A 97 8.82 -27.60 -4.83
N PHE A 98 9.56 -28.53 -5.43
CA PHE A 98 9.59 -28.72 -6.88
C PHE A 98 8.20 -29.01 -7.42
N GLN A 99 7.42 -29.90 -6.81
CA GLN A 99 6.06 -30.20 -7.26
C GLN A 99 5.18 -28.95 -7.31
N ILE A 100 5.21 -28.11 -6.28
CA ILE A 100 4.45 -26.85 -6.24
C ILE A 100 4.90 -25.89 -7.36
N VAL A 101 6.21 -25.76 -7.57
CA VAL A 101 6.76 -24.86 -8.59
C VAL A 101 6.50 -25.40 -10.00
N TRP A 102 6.59 -26.71 -10.19
CA TRP A 102 6.31 -27.38 -11.45
C TRP A 102 4.83 -27.25 -11.82
N GLU A 103 3.91 -27.45 -10.88
CA GLU A 103 2.47 -27.21 -11.10
C GLU A 103 2.19 -25.74 -11.46
N ALA A 104 2.84 -24.80 -10.79
CA ALA A 104 2.74 -23.38 -11.14
C ALA A 104 3.28 -23.11 -12.56
N GLY A 105 4.38 -23.76 -12.94
CA GLY A 105 4.94 -23.73 -14.30
C GLY A 105 3.99 -24.33 -15.34
N TRP A 106 3.29 -25.41 -15.00
CA TRP A 106 2.32 -26.01 -15.91
C TRP A 106 1.15 -25.08 -16.23
N VAL A 107 0.65 -24.36 -15.23
CA VAL A 107 -0.44 -23.39 -15.45
C VAL A 107 0.05 -22.11 -16.15
N MET A 108 1.34 -21.77 -16.04
CA MET A 108 1.91 -20.60 -16.71
C MET A 108 1.97 -20.75 -18.23
N ALA A 109 1.99 -22.00 -18.73
CA ALA A 109 2.12 -22.31 -20.15
C ALA A 109 1.12 -21.51 -20.99
N LEU A 110 1.63 -20.88 -22.06
CA LEU A 110 0.89 -19.86 -22.80
C LEU A 110 -0.45 -20.34 -23.36
N GLN A 111 -0.56 -21.64 -23.68
CA GLN A 111 -1.78 -22.28 -24.16
C GLN A 111 -3.00 -22.06 -23.24
N TRP A 112 -2.81 -22.10 -21.92
CA TRP A 112 -3.91 -21.95 -20.95
C TRP A 112 -4.40 -20.52 -20.89
N THR A 113 -3.44 -19.61 -20.87
CA THR A 113 -3.67 -18.17 -20.84
C THR A 113 -4.38 -17.70 -22.11
N ALA A 114 -3.94 -18.16 -23.28
CA ALA A 114 -4.59 -17.89 -24.55
C ALA A 114 -6.02 -18.45 -24.61
N LYS A 115 -6.26 -19.66 -24.07
CA LYS A 115 -7.60 -20.27 -24.03
C LYS A 115 -8.57 -19.51 -23.12
N LEU A 116 -8.08 -18.99 -21.99
CA LEU A 116 -8.91 -18.29 -21.01
C LEU A 116 -9.23 -16.84 -21.42
N LEU A 117 -8.22 -16.10 -21.90
CA LEU A 117 -8.38 -14.68 -22.28
C LEU A 117 -8.82 -14.49 -23.72
N ASN A 118 -8.62 -15.50 -24.58
CA ASN A 118 -8.93 -15.46 -26.01
C ASN A 118 -8.34 -14.20 -26.66
N SER A 119 -9.13 -13.41 -27.41
CA SER A 119 -8.66 -12.21 -28.08
C SER A 119 -8.11 -11.14 -27.13
N ARG A 120 -8.56 -11.12 -25.86
CA ARG A 120 -8.13 -10.13 -24.85
C ARG A 120 -6.70 -10.32 -24.37
N VAL A 121 -6.04 -11.38 -24.81
CA VAL A 121 -4.63 -11.63 -24.48
C VAL A 121 -3.69 -10.68 -25.24
N LEU A 122 -4.15 -10.10 -26.36
CA LEU A 122 -3.37 -9.21 -27.22
C LEU A 122 -3.60 -7.74 -26.87
N LEU A 123 -2.53 -6.98 -26.72
CA LEU A 123 -2.56 -5.52 -26.50
C LEU A 123 -3.20 -4.76 -27.66
N ALA A 124 -3.15 -5.31 -28.88
CA ALA A 124 -3.79 -4.74 -30.05
C ALA A 124 -5.31 -4.53 -29.88
N GLN A 125 -5.96 -5.25 -28.95
CA GLN A 125 -7.38 -5.03 -28.63
C GLN A 125 -7.65 -3.66 -27.99
N ASP A 126 -6.68 -3.07 -27.31
CA ASP A 126 -6.84 -1.75 -26.67
C ASP A 126 -6.96 -0.61 -27.70
N TRP A 127 -6.55 -0.86 -28.95
CA TRP A 127 -6.62 0.10 -30.06
C TRP A 127 -7.94 0.01 -30.83
N VAL A 128 -8.77 -0.99 -30.55
CA VAL A 128 -10.08 -1.17 -31.19
C VAL A 128 -11.07 -0.17 -30.59
N PHE A 129 -11.78 0.56 -31.44
CA PHE A 129 -12.63 1.69 -30.99
C PHE A 129 -13.78 1.26 -30.08
N THR A 130 -14.36 0.08 -30.30
CA THR A 130 -15.39 -0.47 -29.42
C THR A 130 -15.28 -2.00 -29.37
N SER A 131 -15.81 -2.63 -28.32
CA SER A 131 -15.81 -4.09 -28.15
C SER A 131 -16.57 -4.87 -29.23
N THR A 132 -17.35 -4.20 -30.07
CA THR A 132 -18.16 -4.79 -31.13
C THR A 132 -17.78 -4.29 -32.53
N ALA A 133 -16.99 -3.23 -32.63
CA ALA A 133 -16.51 -2.71 -33.89
C ALA A 133 -15.25 -3.45 -34.36
N THR A 134 -15.08 -3.52 -35.67
CA THR A 134 -13.84 -3.98 -36.30
C THR A 134 -12.84 -2.85 -36.52
N GLY A 135 -13.24 -1.60 -36.28
CA GLY A 135 -12.39 -0.42 -36.47
C GLY A 135 -11.32 -0.28 -35.38
N SER A 136 -10.07 -0.06 -35.78
CA SER A 136 -8.92 0.15 -34.91
C SER A 136 -8.13 1.39 -35.32
N GLY A 137 -7.49 2.04 -34.35
CA GLY A 137 -6.39 2.97 -34.63
C GLY A 137 -5.19 2.24 -35.24
N PRO A 138 -4.23 2.98 -35.83
CA PRO A 138 -3.04 2.37 -36.43
C PRO A 138 -2.13 1.83 -35.34
N LEU A 139 -1.59 0.63 -35.56
CA LEU A 139 -0.66 -0.01 -34.63
C LEU A 139 0.78 0.44 -34.90
N PRO A 140 1.64 0.51 -33.88
CA PRO A 140 3.06 0.79 -34.07
C PRO A 140 3.75 -0.38 -34.81
N SER A 141 4.84 -0.08 -35.51
CA SER A 141 5.58 -1.08 -36.32
C SER A 141 6.28 -2.17 -35.50
N ASN A 142 6.42 -1.97 -34.19
CA ASN A 142 6.98 -2.94 -33.25
C ASN A 142 5.91 -3.59 -32.35
N GLN A 143 4.63 -3.57 -32.75
CA GLN A 143 3.53 -4.13 -31.98
C GLN A 143 3.78 -5.62 -31.65
N TRP A 144 4.27 -6.43 -32.59
CA TRP A 144 4.58 -7.84 -32.36
C TRP A 144 5.56 -8.08 -31.20
N GLN A 145 6.50 -7.17 -30.99
CA GLN A 145 7.45 -7.23 -29.88
C GLN A 145 6.73 -6.92 -28.58
N LEU A 146 5.92 -5.86 -28.56
CA LEU A 146 5.10 -5.48 -27.41
C LEU A 146 4.15 -6.61 -27.00
N GLU A 147 3.53 -7.27 -27.98
CA GLU A 147 2.72 -8.47 -27.73
C GLU A 147 3.56 -9.58 -27.09
N SER A 148 4.73 -9.88 -27.64
CA SER A 148 5.61 -10.93 -27.12
C SER A 148 6.02 -10.65 -25.67
N TYR A 149 6.39 -9.40 -25.35
CA TYR A 149 6.70 -8.99 -23.98
C TYR A 149 5.48 -9.10 -23.06
N ASN A 150 4.29 -8.73 -23.53
CA ASN A 150 3.07 -8.84 -22.75
C ASN A 150 2.73 -10.30 -22.44
N LEU A 151 2.79 -11.19 -23.45
CA LEU A 151 2.52 -12.62 -23.28
C LEU A 151 3.49 -13.26 -22.28
N HIS A 152 4.78 -12.88 -22.32
CA HIS A 152 5.76 -13.33 -21.34
C HIS A 152 5.45 -12.81 -19.92
N ASN A 153 5.18 -11.52 -19.77
CA ASN A 153 4.85 -10.90 -18.47
C ASN A 153 3.57 -11.50 -17.87
N LEU A 154 2.58 -11.78 -18.71
CA LEU A 154 1.34 -12.41 -18.33
C LEU A 154 1.59 -13.83 -17.81
N SER A 155 2.41 -14.61 -18.50
CA SER A 155 2.82 -15.96 -18.08
C SER A 155 3.54 -15.93 -16.73
N LEU A 156 4.48 -15.00 -16.53
CA LEU A 156 5.14 -14.79 -15.23
C LEU A 156 4.17 -14.35 -14.12
N SER A 157 3.19 -13.51 -14.47
CA SER A 157 2.16 -13.08 -13.51
C SER A 157 1.27 -14.24 -13.08
N VAL A 158 0.91 -15.13 -14.00
CA VAL A 158 0.18 -16.37 -13.71
C VAL A 158 1.01 -17.28 -12.80
N PHE A 159 2.30 -17.44 -13.09
CA PHE A 159 3.23 -18.22 -12.25
C PHE A 159 3.29 -17.68 -10.81
N GLN A 160 3.52 -16.39 -10.64
CA GLN A 160 3.54 -15.73 -9.33
C GLN A 160 2.22 -15.88 -8.58
N ARG A 161 1.09 -15.70 -9.29
CA ARG A 161 -0.24 -15.86 -8.71
C ARG A 161 -0.47 -17.30 -8.25
N ARG A 162 -0.08 -18.30 -9.04
CA ARG A 162 -0.28 -19.71 -8.70
C ARG A 162 0.51 -20.15 -7.48
N LEU A 163 1.75 -19.70 -7.34
CA LEU A 163 2.53 -19.94 -6.12
C LEU A 163 1.86 -19.33 -4.88
N SER A 164 1.28 -18.13 -5.00
CA SER A 164 0.53 -17.49 -3.90
C SER A 164 -0.77 -18.24 -3.57
N GLN A 165 -1.52 -18.66 -4.59
CA GLN A 165 -2.78 -19.38 -4.42
C GLN A 165 -2.62 -20.76 -3.76
N TYR A 166 -1.45 -21.40 -3.90
CA TYR A 166 -1.16 -22.63 -3.17
C TYR A 166 -1.18 -22.42 -1.64
N ALA A 167 -0.67 -21.30 -1.16
CA ALA A 167 -0.70 -20.95 0.26
C ALA A 167 -2.08 -20.50 0.74
N ALA A 168 -2.81 -19.80 -0.12
CA ALA A 168 -4.14 -19.25 0.17
C ALA A 168 -5.09 -19.45 -1.02
N PRO A 169 -5.78 -20.60 -1.06
CA PRO A 169 -6.70 -20.87 -2.16
C PRO A 169 -7.89 -19.91 -2.12
N GLU A 170 -8.31 -19.47 -3.29
CA GLU A 170 -9.51 -18.66 -3.44
C GLU A 170 -10.74 -19.53 -3.22
N THR A 171 -11.65 -19.07 -2.36
CA THR A 171 -12.94 -19.73 -2.13
C THR A 171 -14.04 -18.90 -2.78
N PHE A 172 -14.72 -19.47 -3.76
CA PHE A 172 -15.84 -18.84 -4.44
C PHE A 172 -16.90 -19.89 -4.79
N GLN A 173 -18.14 -19.44 -4.98
CA GLN A 173 -19.22 -20.32 -5.41
C GLN A 173 -19.15 -20.48 -6.94
N LEU A 174 -18.95 -21.71 -7.42
CA LEU A 174 -19.02 -22.03 -8.84
C LEU A 174 -20.47 -22.05 -9.34
N SER A 175 -21.39 -22.52 -8.49
CA SER A 175 -22.82 -22.50 -8.74
C SER A 175 -23.60 -22.44 -7.42
N ALA A 176 -24.92 -22.29 -7.48
CA ALA A 176 -25.80 -22.19 -6.31
C ALA A 176 -25.57 -23.28 -5.23
N ASN A 177 -25.05 -24.45 -5.61
CA ASN A 177 -24.77 -25.57 -4.70
C ASN A 177 -23.33 -26.10 -4.77
N LEU A 178 -22.40 -25.39 -5.41
CA LEU A 178 -21.01 -25.86 -5.58
C LEU A 178 -20.04 -24.78 -5.10
N ASN A 179 -19.32 -25.08 -4.02
CA ASN A 179 -18.26 -24.23 -3.51
C ASN A 179 -16.89 -24.76 -3.97
N ALA A 180 -16.01 -23.86 -4.40
CA ALA A 180 -14.65 -24.21 -4.80
C ALA A 180 -13.87 -24.87 -3.67
N ALA A 181 -14.17 -24.49 -2.41
CA ALA A 181 -13.53 -25.05 -1.23
C ALA A 181 -13.69 -26.58 -1.09
N GLU A 182 -14.82 -27.12 -1.56
CA GLU A 182 -15.12 -28.56 -1.48
C GLU A 182 -14.37 -29.39 -2.52
N HIS A 183 -13.78 -28.74 -3.53
CA HIS A 183 -13.05 -29.37 -4.64
C HIS A 183 -11.56 -29.03 -4.61
N LEU A 184 -11.05 -28.52 -3.47
CA LEU A 184 -9.63 -28.34 -3.27
C LEU A 184 -8.96 -29.70 -3.06
N ASP A 185 -7.96 -30.01 -3.89
CA ASP A 185 -7.10 -31.16 -3.66
C ASP A 185 -6.14 -30.82 -2.51
N VAL A 186 -6.52 -31.22 -1.30
CA VAL A 186 -5.73 -30.94 -0.11
C VAL A 186 -4.60 -31.97 -0.03
N PRO A 187 -3.33 -31.54 -0.02
CA PRO A 187 -2.21 -32.47 0.00
C PRO A 187 -2.27 -33.39 1.22
N THR A 188 -2.15 -34.69 1.01
CA THR A 188 -2.07 -35.70 2.09
C THR A 188 -0.64 -35.99 2.53
N ASP A 189 0.35 -35.59 1.73
CA ASP A 189 1.76 -35.81 2.03
C ASP A 189 2.26 -34.89 3.18
N ARG A 190 3.10 -35.44 4.04
CA ARG A 190 3.58 -34.77 5.24
C ARG A 190 4.44 -33.53 4.94
N GLU A 191 5.23 -33.56 3.88
CA GLU A 191 6.13 -32.46 3.52
C GLU A 191 5.38 -31.34 2.79
N SER A 192 4.44 -31.66 1.90
CA SER A 192 3.59 -30.64 1.24
C SER A 192 2.67 -29.90 2.22
N VAL A 193 2.11 -30.60 3.22
CA VAL A 193 1.37 -29.98 4.34
C VAL A 193 2.28 -29.08 5.17
N GLN A 194 3.53 -29.48 5.41
CA GLN A 194 4.51 -28.63 6.11
C GLN A 194 4.86 -27.39 5.30
N MET A 195 4.94 -27.48 3.97
CA MET A 195 5.18 -26.32 3.10
C MET A 195 4.02 -25.32 3.16
N CYS A 196 2.77 -25.79 3.10
CA CYS A 196 1.59 -24.94 3.24
C CYS A 196 1.62 -24.13 4.55
N LYS A 197 1.97 -24.75 5.68
CA LYS A 197 2.09 -24.07 6.99
C LYS A 197 3.22 -23.04 7.07
N ARG A 198 4.21 -23.13 6.20
CA ARG A 198 5.40 -22.24 6.19
C ARG A 198 5.25 -21.08 5.23
N GLN A 199 4.42 -21.21 4.20
CA GLN A 199 4.12 -20.12 3.29
C GLN A 199 3.17 -19.13 3.98
N ARG A 200 3.54 -17.86 3.93
CA ARG A 200 2.75 -16.76 4.48
C ARG A 200 2.52 -15.76 3.37
N ILE A 201 1.26 -15.41 3.14
CA ILE A 201 0.88 -14.35 2.22
C ILE A 201 0.38 -13.14 2.99
N LEU A 202 0.54 -11.97 2.40
CA LEU A 202 -0.13 -10.76 2.88
C LEU A 202 -1.61 -10.89 2.56
N SER A 203 -2.47 -10.70 3.57
CA SER A 203 -3.92 -10.74 3.40
C SER A 203 -4.52 -9.45 3.93
N ASP A 204 -5.29 -8.76 3.10
CA ASP A 204 -5.98 -7.52 3.48
C ASP A 204 -7.20 -7.77 4.38
N THR A 205 -7.62 -9.04 4.51
CA THR A 205 -8.76 -9.43 5.36
C THR A 205 -8.36 -9.68 6.81
N TYR A 206 -7.07 -9.91 7.09
CA TYR A 206 -6.58 -10.23 8.43
C TYR A 206 -5.42 -9.31 8.82
N TYR A 207 -5.66 -8.39 9.75
CA TYR A 207 -4.62 -7.54 10.31
C TYR A 207 -3.80 -8.31 11.35
N SER A 208 -2.51 -8.52 11.07
CA SER A 208 -1.55 -9.06 12.03
C SER A 208 -1.07 -7.95 12.96
N VAL A 209 -1.87 -7.58 13.96
CA VAL A 209 -1.46 -6.59 14.95
C VAL A 209 -0.58 -7.27 16.02
N SER A 210 0.58 -6.69 16.31
CA SER A 210 1.45 -7.17 17.39
C SER A 210 0.73 -6.99 18.73
N VAL A 211 0.15 -8.08 19.25
CA VAL A 211 -0.51 -8.11 20.56
C VAL A 211 0.46 -7.65 21.66
N LEU A 212 1.75 -8.01 21.53
CA LEU A 212 2.81 -7.56 22.42
C LEU A 212 3.00 -6.04 22.35
N GLY A 213 3.04 -5.46 21.13
CA GLY A 213 3.12 -4.01 20.93
C GLY A 213 1.93 -3.27 21.53
N MET A 214 0.70 -3.74 21.27
CA MET A 214 -0.51 -3.17 21.88
C MET A 214 -0.49 -3.28 23.41
N SER A 215 -0.06 -4.40 23.96
CA SER A 215 0.02 -4.62 25.41
C SER A 215 1.01 -3.66 26.07
N ILE A 216 2.18 -3.45 25.47
CA ILE A 216 3.20 -2.52 25.98
C ILE A 216 2.65 -1.10 26.01
N ILE A 217 2.00 -0.65 24.93
CA ILE A 217 1.44 0.71 24.85
C ILE A 217 0.33 0.90 25.91
N LEU A 218 -0.55 -0.08 26.08
CA LEU A 218 -1.62 -0.02 27.08
C LEU A 218 -1.08 -0.01 28.52
N ILE A 219 -0.10 -0.85 28.81
CA ILE A 219 0.49 -0.93 30.16
C ILE A 219 1.28 0.33 30.48
N ILE A 220 2.18 0.75 29.59
CA ILE A 220 3.01 1.95 29.82
C ILE A 220 2.14 3.20 29.84
N GLY A 221 1.24 3.35 28.88
CA GLY A 221 0.31 4.49 28.84
C GLY A 221 -0.61 4.52 30.05
N GLY A 222 -1.15 3.37 30.45
CA GLY A 222 -1.97 3.25 31.68
C GLY A 222 -1.18 3.58 32.95
N LEU A 223 0.08 3.17 33.03
CA LEU A 223 0.95 3.45 34.17
C LEU A 223 1.32 4.94 34.24
N LEU A 224 1.60 5.59 33.11
CA LEU A 224 1.82 7.04 33.06
C LEU A 224 0.59 7.83 33.53
N ILE A 225 -0.60 7.46 33.07
CA ILE A 225 -1.85 8.09 33.51
C ILE A 225 -2.10 7.83 35.01
N ALA A 226 -1.84 6.61 35.48
CA ALA A 226 -2.00 6.27 36.89
C ALA A 226 -0.99 6.98 37.80
N LEU A 227 0.22 7.27 37.30
CA LEU A 227 1.24 8.04 38.03
C LEU A 227 0.95 9.55 38.07
N ASP A 228 0.13 10.06 37.15
CA ASP A 228 -0.27 11.47 37.11
C ASP A 228 -1.29 11.82 38.22
N GLN A 229 -2.28 10.94 38.43
CA GLN A 229 -3.38 11.14 39.39
C GLN A 229 -2.96 11.36 40.87
N PRO A 230 -1.95 10.67 41.43
CA PRO A 230 -1.56 10.86 42.82
C PRO A 230 -0.50 11.95 43.04
N GLN A 231 0.02 12.63 42.02
CA GLN A 231 1.07 13.64 42.20
C GLN A 231 0.64 14.74 43.18
N GLU A 232 -0.59 15.25 43.03
CA GLU A 232 -1.13 16.28 43.92
C GLU A 232 -1.29 15.77 45.36
N LYS A 233 -1.74 14.53 45.53
CA LYS A 233 -1.96 13.93 46.86
C LYS A 233 -0.65 13.58 47.57
N LEU A 234 0.33 13.03 46.86
CA LEU A 234 1.66 12.69 47.40
C LEU A 234 2.46 13.94 47.77
N TRP A 235 2.44 14.98 46.93
CA TRP A 235 3.10 16.25 47.26
C TRP A 235 2.44 16.95 48.45
N SER A 236 1.11 16.89 48.56
CA SER A 236 0.38 17.49 49.69
C SER A 236 0.65 16.87 51.07
N GLY A 237 1.15 15.62 51.10
CA GLY A 237 1.49 14.90 52.32
C GLY A 237 2.94 15.07 52.79
N TYR A 238 3.83 15.53 51.91
CA TYR A 238 5.29 15.57 52.17
C TYR A 238 5.83 16.98 52.50
N PHE A 239 5.12 18.05 52.12
CA PHE A 239 5.53 19.44 52.37
C PHE A 239 4.76 20.08 53.54
N GLU A 240 5.44 20.97 54.30
CA GLU A 240 4.95 21.60 55.52
C GLU A 240 3.60 22.33 55.35
N PRO A 241 2.71 22.30 56.37
CA PRO A 241 1.34 22.81 56.25
C PRO A 241 1.23 24.32 55.99
N GLN A 242 2.27 25.11 56.31
CA GLN A 242 2.27 26.57 56.08
C GLN A 242 2.67 26.95 54.65
N SER A 243 3.65 26.28 54.03
CA SER A 243 3.95 26.49 52.61
C SER A 243 2.81 25.98 51.72
N ARG A 244 2.00 25.04 52.23
CA ARG A 244 0.83 24.44 51.56
C ARG A 244 -0.25 25.44 51.16
N LEU A 245 -0.62 26.37 52.05
CA LEU A 245 -1.67 27.35 51.75
C LEU A 245 -1.19 28.41 50.76
N ALA A 246 0.06 28.85 50.89
CA ALA A 246 0.66 29.81 49.98
C ALA A 246 0.83 29.22 48.57
N GLN A 247 1.33 27.98 48.49
CA GLN A 247 1.53 27.30 47.21
C GLN A 247 0.19 26.93 46.56
N GLN A 248 -0.81 26.44 47.30
CA GLN A 248 -2.15 26.21 46.75
C GLN A 248 -2.82 27.51 46.28
N ALA A 249 -2.62 28.63 46.96
CA ALA A 249 -3.08 29.94 46.49
C ALA A 249 -2.36 30.37 45.20
N GLU A 250 -1.07 30.09 45.07
CA GLU A 250 -0.30 30.34 43.84
C GLU A 250 -0.77 29.45 42.67
N TRP A 251 -0.96 28.14 42.89
CA TRP A 251 -1.46 27.20 41.87
C TRP A 251 -2.87 27.56 41.41
N THR A 252 -3.77 27.93 42.33
CA THR A 252 -5.11 28.37 41.96
C THR A 252 -5.05 29.68 41.18
N GLN A 253 -4.23 30.66 41.58
CA GLN A 253 -4.09 31.93 40.87
C GLN A 253 -3.43 31.80 39.48
N THR A 254 -2.55 30.81 39.27
CA THR A 254 -1.88 30.55 37.99
C THR A 254 -2.65 29.61 37.07
N GLY A 255 -3.78 29.05 37.53
CA GLY A 255 -4.66 28.23 36.69
C GLY A 255 -5.15 28.99 35.45
N THR A 256 -5.28 28.29 34.32
CA THR A 256 -5.63 28.91 33.02
C THR A 256 -6.92 29.74 33.09
N LEU A 257 -7.92 29.26 33.83
CA LEU A 257 -9.19 29.97 34.02
C LEU A 257 -9.04 31.24 34.86
N GLN A 258 -8.14 31.24 35.85
CA GLN A 258 -7.85 32.44 36.65
C GLN A 258 -7.04 33.48 35.86
N LEU A 259 -6.11 33.06 35.00
CA LEU A 259 -5.42 33.96 34.07
C LEU A 259 -6.40 34.61 33.10
N HIS A 260 -7.37 33.86 32.58
CA HIS A 260 -8.43 34.41 31.74
C HIS A 260 -9.31 35.42 32.51
N ARG A 261 -9.68 35.11 33.76
CA ARG A 261 -10.40 36.05 34.64
C ARG A 261 -9.61 37.35 34.82
N GLN A 262 -8.32 37.28 35.17
CA GLN A 262 -7.48 38.45 35.36
C GLN A 262 -7.38 39.31 34.09
N ALA A 263 -7.25 38.69 32.91
CA ALA A 263 -7.27 39.39 31.64
C ALA A 263 -8.61 40.10 31.36
N LEU A 264 -9.74 39.50 31.77
CA LEU A 264 -11.07 40.09 31.65
C LEU A 264 -11.32 41.20 32.68
N GLU A 265 -10.78 41.07 33.90
CA GLU A 265 -10.79 42.13 34.92
C GLU A 265 -9.99 43.36 34.46
N ALA A 266 -8.83 43.16 33.82
CA ALA A 266 -8.03 44.23 33.21
C ALA A 266 -8.80 44.97 32.11
N ARG A 267 -9.72 44.29 31.42
CA ARG A 267 -10.63 44.88 30.43
C ARG A 267 -11.87 45.55 31.03
N GLY A 268 -11.99 45.57 32.36
CA GLY A 268 -13.04 46.29 33.09
C GLY A 268 -14.24 45.45 33.52
N ILE A 269 -14.18 44.12 33.42
CA ILE A 269 -15.25 43.21 33.85
C ILE A 269 -15.06 42.89 35.34
N ARG A 270 -15.95 43.36 36.21
CA ARG A 270 -15.72 43.37 37.68
C ARG A 270 -16.76 42.62 38.53
N SER A 271 -17.71 41.89 37.93
CA SER A 271 -18.78 41.18 38.65
C SER A 271 -18.55 39.67 38.67
N TRP A 272 -17.57 39.21 39.44
CA TRP A 272 -17.22 37.80 39.58
C TRP A 272 -17.72 37.24 40.90
N ASP A 273 -18.35 36.07 40.86
CA ASP A 273 -18.72 35.30 42.04
C ASP A 273 -17.45 34.84 42.77
N ARG A 274 -17.47 34.96 44.10
CA ARG A 274 -16.35 34.67 45.00
C ARG A 274 -16.49 33.33 45.70
N THR A 275 -17.56 32.58 45.45
CA THR A 275 -17.80 31.28 46.12
C THR A 275 -16.98 30.12 45.56
N ASN A 276 -16.70 30.09 44.26
CA ASN A 276 -15.86 29.05 43.64
C ASN A 276 -14.54 29.63 43.12
N LEU A 277 -13.45 29.33 43.82
CA LEU A 277 -12.10 29.81 43.49
C LEU A 277 -11.45 29.05 42.33
N ASP A 278 -11.89 27.82 42.01
CA ASP A 278 -11.28 27.03 40.93
C ASP A 278 -11.90 27.31 39.55
N CYS A 279 -13.16 27.73 39.53
CA CYS A 279 -13.88 28.09 38.30
C CYS A 279 -14.58 29.45 38.48
N PRO A 280 -13.98 30.55 38.00
CA PRO A 280 -14.53 31.87 38.19
C PRO A 280 -15.80 32.07 37.33
N VAL A 281 -16.94 32.24 37.99
CA VAL A 281 -18.23 32.52 37.35
C VAL A 281 -18.58 33.98 37.56
N LEU A 282 -19.33 34.59 36.64
CA LEU A 282 -19.86 35.93 36.83
C LEU A 282 -21.03 35.91 37.83
N ASP A 283 -21.07 36.89 38.72
CA ASP A 283 -22.16 37.07 39.67
C ASP A 283 -23.37 37.69 38.94
N GLY A 284 -24.41 36.88 38.75
CA GLY A 284 -25.71 37.28 38.21
C GLY A 284 -26.06 36.70 36.83
N PRO A 285 -27.36 36.46 36.56
CA PRO A 285 -27.82 35.88 35.31
C PRO A 285 -27.74 36.91 34.18
N VAL A 286 -27.06 36.53 33.09
CA VAL A 286 -27.14 37.17 31.77
C VAL A 286 -26.56 38.60 31.71
N LYS A 287 -25.22 38.70 31.76
CA LYS A 287 -24.51 39.75 31.04
C LYS A 287 -23.68 39.09 29.94
N THR A 288 -24.25 39.01 28.74
CA THR A 288 -23.50 38.64 27.53
C THR A 288 -22.41 39.68 27.27
N PHE A 289 -21.21 39.23 26.95
CA PHE A 289 -20.08 40.10 26.60
C PHE A 289 -20.49 41.08 25.48
N PRO A 290 -20.21 42.40 25.59
CA PRO A 290 -20.12 43.20 24.39
C PRO A 290 -18.98 42.58 23.56
N GLY A 291 -19.32 42.01 22.41
CA GLY A 291 -18.35 41.38 21.52
C GLY A 291 -17.21 42.33 21.20
N LEU A 292 -16.03 41.77 20.92
CA LEU A 292 -14.75 42.43 20.60
C LEU A 292 -14.78 43.43 19.41
N GLY A 293 -15.95 43.81 18.88
CA GLY A 293 -16.09 44.74 17.75
C GLY A 293 -16.71 46.10 18.07
N ALA A 294 -17.11 46.38 19.32
CA ALA A 294 -17.87 47.61 19.63
C ALA A 294 -17.02 48.80 20.17
N ARG A 295 -15.68 48.66 20.27
CA ARG A 295 -14.81 49.69 20.86
C ARG A 295 -13.67 50.18 19.94
N GLU A 296 -13.49 49.59 18.76
CA GLU A 296 -12.57 50.14 17.75
C GLU A 296 -13.01 51.53 17.24
N ASP A 297 -14.31 51.85 17.25
CA ASP A 297 -14.85 53.08 16.65
C ASP A 297 -14.71 54.36 17.52
N ARG A 298 -13.99 54.32 18.65
CA ARG A 298 -13.78 55.49 19.53
C ARG A 298 -12.32 55.76 19.91
N ILE A 299 -11.36 55.18 19.20
CA ILE A 299 -9.92 55.51 19.33
C ILE A 299 -9.43 56.39 18.16
N GLY A 300 -10.35 56.93 17.36
CA GLY A 300 -10.11 58.09 16.51
C GLY A 300 -10.88 59.28 17.08
N HIS A 301 -10.17 60.35 17.46
CA HIS A 301 -10.67 61.58 18.10
C HIS A 301 -10.80 61.55 19.63
N MET A 302 -9.70 61.91 20.31
CA MET A 302 -9.72 63.13 21.12
C MET A 302 -8.31 63.71 21.27
N GLN A 303 -8.29 65.03 21.34
CA GLN A 303 -7.16 65.94 21.19
C GLN A 303 -6.07 65.81 22.25
N GLU A 304 -4.89 66.23 21.81
CA GLU A 304 -3.75 66.81 22.51
C GLU A 304 -3.95 67.34 23.95
N GLU A 305 -2.88 67.14 24.72
CA GLU A 305 -2.53 67.77 26.02
C GLU A 305 -3.11 67.15 27.30
N GLU A 306 -2.30 66.30 27.97
CA GLU A 306 -1.57 66.67 29.20
C GLU A 306 -0.61 65.52 29.57
N LYS A 307 0.71 65.75 29.45
CA LYS A 307 1.76 64.80 29.87
C LYS A 307 2.03 64.95 31.36
N LEU A 308 2.06 63.84 32.10
CA LEU A 308 2.84 63.71 33.34
C LEU A 308 3.75 62.46 33.27
N PRO A 309 5.03 62.56 33.67
CA PRO A 309 6.09 61.65 33.24
C PRO A 309 6.28 60.43 34.17
N TYR A 310 6.62 59.29 33.58
CA TYR A 310 7.12 58.11 34.30
C TYR A 310 8.64 58.20 34.48
N HIS A 311 9.11 58.08 35.72
CA HIS A 311 10.52 57.90 36.05
C HIS A 311 10.90 56.42 35.87
N LEU A 312 11.84 56.13 34.97
CA LEU A 312 12.53 54.85 34.86
C LEU A 312 13.69 54.83 35.86
N VAL A 313 13.63 53.93 36.85
CA VAL A 313 14.79 53.58 37.68
C VAL A 313 15.46 52.38 37.03
N SER A 314 16.62 52.60 36.41
CA SER A 314 17.52 51.55 35.95
C SER A 314 18.43 51.17 37.11
N SER A 315 18.40 49.92 37.55
CA SER A 315 19.43 49.35 38.40
C SER A 315 20.09 48.19 37.66
N GLU A 316 21.32 48.43 37.21
CA GLU A 316 22.25 47.46 36.66
C GLU A 316 22.64 46.43 37.73
N VAL A 317 22.67 45.15 37.35
CA VAL A 317 23.24 44.05 38.17
C VAL A 317 24.55 43.60 37.49
N PRO A 318 25.68 43.46 38.21
CA PRO A 318 26.99 43.25 37.59
C PRO A 318 27.19 41.82 37.06
N SER A 319 27.90 41.72 35.94
CA SER A 319 28.42 40.50 35.33
C SER A 319 29.56 39.89 36.16
N ASP A 320 29.42 38.62 36.56
CA ASP A 320 30.54 37.83 37.10
C ASP A 320 30.98 36.80 36.06
N ASP A 321 32.14 37.08 35.48
CA ASP A 321 32.93 36.20 34.61
C ASP A 321 33.72 35.22 35.47
N ARG A 322 33.36 33.93 35.41
CA ARG A 322 34.32 32.83 35.68
C ARG A 322 33.84 31.48 35.15
N ALA A 323 34.03 31.26 33.86
CA ALA A 323 34.06 29.92 33.26
C ALA A 323 35.52 29.54 32.96
N THR A 324 36.02 28.48 33.60
CA THR A 324 37.25 27.78 33.21
C THR A 324 36.88 26.41 32.63
N PRO A 325 37.46 25.99 31.51
CA PRO A 325 37.16 24.69 30.91
C PRO A 325 38.06 23.60 31.50
N ARG A 326 37.48 22.46 31.88
CA ARG A 326 38.22 21.23 32.18
C ARG A 326 38.14 20.28 31.00
N SER A 327 39.29 20.04 30.38
CA SER A 327 39.62 18.88 29.57
C SER A 327 40.12 17.75 30.47
N TYR A 328 39.52 16.57 30.39
CA TYR A 328 40.16 15.24 30.32
C TYR A 328 39.11 14.22 29.91
#